data_AF-A0A183ESH5-F1
#
_entry.id   AF-A0A183ESH5-F1
#
_cell.length_a   1.000
_cell.length_b   1.000
_cell.length_c   1.000
_cell.angle_alpha   90.00
_cell.angle_beta   90.00
_cell.angle_gamma   90.00
#
_symmetry.space_group_name_H-M   'P 1'
#
loop_
_entity.id
_entity.type
_entity.pdbx_description
1 polymer ?
#
loop_
_entity_poly.entity_id
_entity_poly.type
_entity_poly.pdbx_seq_one_letter_code
_entity_poly.pdbx_strand_id
1 'polypeptide(L)' 'MRKYGDFRVVDTPITEAGFCGMAVGAAFAGLRPICEFMTYNFSMQCIDQVINSAAKTYYMSAGQ' A
#
# COMPACT_ATOMS: atom_id res chain seq x y z
N MET A 1 15.65 -11.51 -2.37
CA MET A 1 16.49 -10.40 -2.89
C MET A 1 17.25 -10.67 -4.19
N ARG A 2 17.72 -11.89 -4.52
CA ARG A 2 18.71 -12.15 -5.59
C ARG A 2 18.30 -11.87 -7.06
N LYS A 3 17.04 -11.54 -7.38
CA LYS A 3 16.56 -11.35 -8.77
C LYS A 3 16.05 -9.94 -9.11
N TYR A 4 15.67 -9.14 -8.11
CA TYR A 4 15.01 -7.83 -8.31
C TYR A 4 15.63 -6.69 -7.48
N GLY A 5 16.62 -6.98 -6.63
CA GLY A 5 17.28 -6.01 -5.77
C GLY A 5 16.43 -5.59 -4.56
N ASP A 6 17.11 -5.13 -3.52
CA ASP A 6 16.54 -4.75 -2.22
C ASP A 6 15.62 -3.54 -2.31
N PHE A 7 15.74 -2.76 -3.39
CA PHE A 7 14.87 -1.63 -3.69
C PHE A 7 13.48 -2.01 -4.22
N ARG A 8 13.29 -3.24 -4.72
CA ARG A 8 11.96 -3.69 -5.23
C ARG A 8 11.21 -4.60 -4.28
N VAL A 9 11.93 -5.34 -3.44
CA VAL A 9 11.36 -6.26 -2.46
C VAL A 9 11.83 -5.79 -1.09
N VAL A 10 10.96 -5.06 -0.40
CA VAL A 10 11.25 -4.43 0.89
C VAL A 10 10.49 -5.20 1.96
N ASP A 11 11.24 -5.77 2.92
CA ASP A 11 10.65 -6.37 4.11
C ASP A 11 10.21 -5.26 5.07
N THR A 12 8.93 -5.24 5.42
CA THR A 12 8.35 -4.21 6.28
C THR A 12 8.15 -4.73 7.71
N PRO A 13 8.18 -3.86 8.74
CA PRO A 13 7.79 -4.24 10.09
C PRO A 13 6.32 -4.68 10.16
N ILE A 14 5.93 -5.35 11.25
CA ILE A 14 4.55 -5.84 11.51
C ILE A 14 3.64 -4.65 11.85
N THR A 15 3.36 -3.82 10.85
CA THR A 15 2.53 -2.62 10.96
C THR A 15 1.69 -2.43 9.70
N GLU A 16 0.55 -3.11 9.62
CA GLU A 16 -0.30 -3.16 8.42
C GLU A 16 -0.75 -1.79 7.96
N ALA A 17 -1.20 -0.93 8.87
CA ALA A 17 -1.58 0.44 8.54
C ALA A 17 -0.41 1.27 7.98
N GLY A 18 0.81 1.03 8.48
CA GLY A 18 2.01 1.79 8.13
C GLY A 18 2.50 1.50 6.72
N PHE A 19 2.76 0.23 6.38
CA PHE A 19 3.27 -0.11 5.05
C PHE A 19 2.22 0.07 3.95
N CYS A 20 0.96 -0.17 4.26
CA CYS A 20 -0.15 0.01 3.35
C CYS A 20 -0.41 1.51 3.07
N GLY A 21 -0.31 2.39 4.08
CA GLY A 21 -0.31 3.84 3.86
C GLY A 21 0.88 4.32 3.02
N MET A 22 2.07 3.78 3.26
CA MET A 22 3.24 4.05 2.40
C MET A 22 3.04 3.54 0.97
N ALA A 23 2.42 2.38 0.78
CA ALA A 23 2.09 1.84 -0.54
C ALA A 23 1.08 2.74 -1.26
N VAL A 24 0.04 3.22 -0.59
CA VAL A 24 -0.92 4.18 -1.17
C VAL A 24 -0.22 5.49 -1.54
N GLY A 25 0.65 6.02 -0.67
CA GLY A 25 1.45 7.21 -0.97
C GLY A 25 2.41 7.03 -2.15
N ALA A 26 3.07 5.87 -2.24
CA ALA A 26 3.93 5.52 -3.37
C ALA A 26 3.12 5.39 -4.67
N ALA A 27 1.89 4.85 -4.59
CA ALA A 27 0.97 4.81 -5.72
C ALA A 27 0.59 6.21 -6.21
N PHE A 28 0.35 7.16 -5.31
CA PHE A 28 0.12 8.57 -5.67
C PHE A 28 1.35 9.25 -6.27
N ALA A 29 2.56 8.84 -5.88
CA ALA A 29 3.79 9.31 -6.49
C ALA A 29 4.05 8.72 -7.90
N GLY A 30 3.14 7.91 -8.43
CA GLY A 30 3.22 7.30 -9.76
C GLY A 30 3.95 5.95 -9.82
N LEU A 31 4.33 5.38 -8.66
CA LEU A 31 4.86 4.01 -8.58
C LEU A 31 3.72 2.99 -8.60
N ARG A 32 4.04 1.72 -8.85
CA ARG A 32 3.06 0.60 -8.84
C ARG A 32 3.41 -0.39 -7.73
N PRO A 33 3.14 -0.06 -6.45
CA PRO A 33 3.48 -0.93 -5.33
C PRO A 33 2.54 -2.14 -5.26
N ILE A 34 3.10 -3.29 -4.89
CA ILE A 34 2.35 -4.51 -4.58
C ILE A 34 2.42 -4.71 -3.07
N CYS A 35 1.28 -4.65 -2.41
CA CYS A 35 1.17 -4.70 -0.96
C CYS A 35 0.68 -6.11 -0.55
N GLU A 36 1.51 -6.89 0.14
CA GLU A 36 1.16 -8.23 0.61
C GLU A 36 0.72 -8.19 2.09
N PHE A 37 -0.34 -8.92 2.43
CA PHE A 37 -0.74 -9.17 3.81
C PHE A 37 -0.52 -10.64 4.13
N MET A 38 0.13 -10.93 5.27
CA MET A 38 0.40 -12.30 5.71
C MET A 38 -0.89 -13.11 5.94
N THR A 39 -1.96 -12.47 6.42
CA THR A 39 -3.32 -13.03 6.46
C THR A 39 -4.32 -11.88 6.41
N TYR A 40 -5.43 -12.07 5.69
CA TYR A 40 -6.44 -11.01 5.51
C TYR A 40 -7.11 -10.55 6.81
N ASN A 41 -7.01 -11.29 7.90
CA ASN A 41 -7.43 -10.82 9.23
C ASN A 41 -6.73 -9.52 9.64
N PHE A 42 -5.46 -9.35 9.23
CA PHE A 42 -4.67 -8.15 9.55
C PHE A 42 -4.95 -6.97 8.62
N SER A 43 -5.59 -7.20 7.46
CA SER A 43 -5.97 -6.10 6.55
C SER A 43 -7.09 -5.24 7.14
N MET A 44 -7.84 -5.74 8.13
CA MET A 44 -8.83 -4.94 8.86
C MET A 44 -8.21 -3.72 9.55
N GLN A 45 -6.95 -3.80 9.99
CA GLN A 45 -6.25 -2.66 10.59
C GLN A 45 -5.87 -1.58 9.55
N CYS A 46 -5.72 -1.96 8.27
CA CYS A 46 -5.44 -1.03 7.18
C CYS A 46 -6.67 -0.66 6.33
N ILE A 47 -7.86 -1.15 6.68
CA ILE A 47 -9.02 -1.02 5.79
C ILE A 47 -9.39 0.44 5.51
N ASP A 48 -9.13 1.34 6.46
CA ASP A 48 -9.34 2.78 6.30
C ASP A 48 -8.46 3.36 5.17
N GLN A 49 -7.16 3.03 5.15
CA GLN A 49 -6.24 3.47 4.09
C GLN A 49 -6.60 2.83 2.74
N VAL A 50 -7.04 1.57 2.72
CA VAL A 50 -7.45 0.91 1.47
C VAL A 50 -8.71 1.56 0.89
N ILE A 51 -9.72 1.83 1.71
CA ILE A 51 -11.01 2.33 1.20
C ILE A 51 -11.00 3.84 1.03
N ASN A 52 -10.63 4.60 2.07
CA ASN A 52 -10.71 6.05 2.03
C ASN A 52 -9.56 6.65 1.24
N SER A 53 -8.34 6.14 1.42
CA SER A 53 -7.17 6.68 0.72
C SER A 53 -6.96 6.02 -0.65
N ALA A 54 -7.05 4.71 -0.84
CA ALA A 54 -6.84 4.14 -2.18
C ALA A 54 -8.09 4.22 -3.08
N ALA A 55 -9.22 3.67 -2.64
CA ALA A 55 -10.39 3.48 -3.51
C ALA A 55 -11.13 4.80 -3.82
N LYS A 56 -11.30 5.69 -2.84
CA LYS A 56 -12.06 6.94 -3.04
C LYS A 56 -11.24 8.08 -3.62
N THR A 57 -9.92 8.06 -3.52
CA THR A 57 -9.12 9.22 -3.96
C THR A 57 -9.23 9.50 -5.45
N TYR A 58 -9.33 8.49 -6.31
CA TYR A 58 -9.56 8.72 -7.75
C TYR A 58 -10.88 9.47 -8.01
N TYR A 59 -11.92 9.17 -7.24
CA TYR A 59 -13.20 9.85 -7.33
C TYR A 59 -13.18 11.25 -6.70
N MET A 60 -12.54 11.40 -5.54
CA MET A 60 -12.44 12.68 -4.81
C MET A 60 -11.51 13.69 -5.50
N SER A 61 -10.46 13.21 -6.17
CA SER A 61 -9.51 14.04 -6.93
C SER A 61 -10.01 14.34 -8.35
N ALA A 62 -11.28 14.06 -8.66
CA ALA A 62 -11.88 14.29 -9.98
C ALA A 62 -11.12 13.65 -11.15
N GLY A 63 -10.58 12.43 -10.94
CA GLY A 63 -9.84 11.67 -11.95
C GLY A 63 -8.34 11.98 -12.04
N GLN A 64 -7.76 12.61 -11.02
CA GLN A 64 -6.33 12.92 -10.91
C GLN A 64 -5.59 11.99 -9.94
#